data_AF-A0A3D1SFL9-F1
#
_entry.id   AF-A0A3D1SFL9-F1
#
_cell.length_a   1.000
_cell.length_b   1.000
_cell.length_c   1.000
_cell.angle_alpha   90.00
_cell.angle_beta   90.00
_cell.angle_gamma   90.00
#
_symmetry.space_group_name_H-M   'P 1'
#
loop_
_entity.id
_entity.type
_entity.pdbx_description
1 polymer ?
#
loop_
_entity_poly.entity_id
_entity_poly.type
_entity_poly.pdbx_seq_one_letter_code
_entity_poly.pdbx_strand_id
1 'polypeptide(L)'
;KIAGLVLLGLLVIWTFVFLYQKSRPKIKTYRIETVTKNNIEKRTVATGKVQPRNEILIKPQMSGIISEIYKEAGEKVVAGDVIAKIQVIPDMVNLSGAESRVERAQLSADQSRSNYERDRKLYENQVISKEEFEKVQLQYRNDQEELRAATDNLSLVRTGITKSSA
;
A
#
# COMPACT_ATOMS: atom_id res chain seq x y z
N LYS A 1 106.55 54.86 24.13
CA LYS A 1 105.70 55.54 23.11
C LYS A 1 105.36 54.67 21.90
N ILE A 2 106.13 53.61 21.57
CA ILE A 2 105.90 52.74 20.39
C ILE A 2 104.82 51.66 20.62
N ALA A 3 104.69 51.12 21.83
CA ALA A 3 103.73 50.06 22.15
C ALA A 3 102.25 50.45 21.92
N GLY A 4 101.89 51.72 22.14
CA GLY A 4 100.52 52.21 21.90
C GLY A 4 100.11 52.26 20.43
N LEU A 5 101.07 52.53 19.53
CA LEU A 5 100.83 52.56 18.08
C LEU A 5 100.65 51.15 17.49
N VAL A 6 101.39 50.16 18.01
CA VAL A 6 101.23 48.76 17.61
C VAL A 6 99.86 48.21 18.02
N LEU A 7 99.40 48.56 19.22
CA LEU A 7 98.09 48.20 19.74
C LEU A 7 96.95 48.82 18.90
N LEU A 8 97.11 50.09 18.50
CA LEU A 8 96.14 50.78 17.64
C LEU A 8 96.09 50.13 16.23
N GLY A 9 97.25 49.80 15.66
CA GLY A 9 97.33 49.12 14.36
C GLY A 9 96.66 47.74 14.37
N LEU A 10 96.90 46.95 15.42
CA LEU A 10 96.23 45.65 15.60
C LEU A 10 94.72 45.78 15.75
N LEU A 11 94.24 46.83 16.42
CA LEU A 11 92.81 47.10 16.60
C LEU A 11 92.15 47.49 15.26
N VAL A 12 92.83 48.29 14.43
CA VAL A 12 92.37 48.65 13.08
C VAL A 12 92.33 47.42 12.16
N ILE A 13 93.36 46.57 12.17
CA ILE A 13 93.38 45.34 11.38
C ILE A 13 92.29 44.37 11.85
N TRP A 14 92.11 44.21 13.16
CA TRP A 14 91.09 43.35 13.75
C TRP A 14 89.68 43.80 13.38
N THR A 15 89.41 45.11 13.48
CA THR A 15 88.11 45.69 13.09
C THR A 15 87.83 45.53 11.60
N PHE A 16 88.83 45.70 10.73
CA PHE A 16 88.68 45.47 9.29
C PHE A 16 88.38 44.01 8.95
N VAL A 17 89.08 43.07 9.59
CA VAL A 17 88.85 41.62 9.42
C VAL A 17 87.46 41.22 9.94
N PHE A 18 87.05 41.77 11.08
CA PHE A 18 85.72 41.52 11.67
C PHE A 18 84.59 42.04 10.77
N LEU A 19 84.74 43.24 10.21
CA LEU A 19 83.76 43.82 9.28
C LEU A 19 83.70 43.05 7.96
N TYR A 20 84.84 42.55 7.45
CA TYR A 20 84.88 41.74 6.23
C TYR A 20 84.23 40.37 6.43
N GLN A 21 84.42 39.75 7.59
CA GLN A 21 83.81 38.45 7.91
C GLN A 21 82.29 38.57 8.13
N LYS A 22 81.84 39.69 8.73
CA LYS A 22 80.42 39.96 8.97
C LYS A 22 79.67 40.45 7.72
N SER A 23 80.37 41.02 6.74
CA SER A 23 79.80 41.47 5.45
C SER A 23 79.64 40.35 4.42
N ARG A 24 80.07 39.11 4.72
CA ARG A 24 79.77 37.98 3.83
C ARG A 24 78.28 37.66 3.91
N PRO A 25 77.53 37.74 2.79
CA PRO A 25 76.11 37.45 2.81
C PRO A 25 75.90 36.00 3.24
N LYS A 26 75.19 35.78 4.35
CA LYS A 26 74.76 34.43 4.77
C LYS A 26 73.79 33.91 3.72
N ILE A 27 74.24 32.95 2.92
CA ILE A 27 73.41 32.29 1.90
C ILE A 27 72.28 31.58 2.64
N LYS A 28 71.06 32.14 2.56
CA LYS A 28 69.86 31.51 3.08
C LYS A 28 69.45 30.43 2.08
N THR A 29 69.65 29.17 2.43
CA THR A 29 69.20 28.05 1.61
C THR A 29 67.69 27.88 1.81
N TYR A 30 66.93 28.00 0.73
CA TYR A 30 65.49 27.75 0.72
C TYR A 30 65.23 26.37 0.11
N ARG A 31 64.38 25.57 0.76
CA ARG A 31 63.83 24.38 0.12
C ARG A 31 62.68 24.83 -0.78
N ILE A 32 62.91 24.77 -2.08
CA ILE A 32 61.92 25.12 -3.10
C ILE A 32 61.28 23.83 -3.58
N GLU A 33 59.97 23.71 -3.40
CA GLU A 33 59.18 22.59 -3.92
C GLU A 33 58.47 23.05 -5.19
N THR A 34 58.47 22.21 -6.22
CA THR A 34 57.81 22.54 -7.50
C THR A 34 56.33 22.19 -7.41
N VAL A 35 55.46 23.17 -7.70
CA VAL A 35 54.01 22.98 -7.65
C VAL A 35 53.55 22.05 -8.78
N THR A 36 53.07 20.86 -8.43
CA THR A 36 52.43 19.94 -9.39
C THR A 36 50.90 20.10 -9.32
N LYS A 37 50.27 20.30 -10.49
CA LYS A 37 48.81 20.28 -10.60
C LYS A 37 48.31 18.84 -10.60
N ASN A 38 47.77 18.40 -9.47
CA ASN A 38 47.07 17.12 -9.36
C ASN A 38 45.58 17.35 -9.13
N ASN A 39 44.77 16.36 -9.47
CA ASN A 39 43.33 16.44 -9.25
C ASN A 39 43.02 16.21 -7.76
N ILE A 40 42.25 17.11 -7.15
CA ILE A 40 41.79 16.97 -5.76
C ILE A 40 40.30 16.65 -5.80
N GLU A 41 39.94 15.38 -5.59
CA GLU A 41 38.55 14.97 -5.47
C GLU A 41 38.05 15.25 -4.05
N LYS A 42 37.22 16.29 -3.90
CA LYS A 42 36.45 16.50 -2.67
C LYS A 42 35.13 15.74 -2.78
N ARG A 43 35.00 14.65 -2.02
CA ARG A 43 33.76 13.88 -1.90
C ARG A 43 32.99 14.35 -0.67
N THR A 44 31.77 14.80 -0.88
CA THR A 44 30.82 15.10 0.21
C THR A 44 29.76 14.00 0.20
N VAL A 45 29.49 13.41 1.37
CA VAL A 45 28.46 12.39 1.50
C VAL A 45 27.12 13.08 1.72
N ALA A 46 26.23 12.98 0.73
CA ALA A 46 24.83 13.33 0.89
C ALA A 46 24.07 12.07 1.33
N THR A 47 23.52 12.08 2.54
CA THR A 47 22.65 11.00 3.01
C THR A 47 21.21 11.30 2.61
N GLY A 48 20.52 10.28 2.13
CA GLY A 48 19.11 10.34 1.76
C GLY A 48 18.40 9.08 2.21
N LYS A 49 17.07 9.13 2.31
CA LYS A 49 16.24 7.96 2.61
C LYS A 49 15.57 7.50 1.32
N VAL A 50 15.60 6.20 1.05
CA VAL A 50 14.83 5.60 -0.04
C VAL A 50 13.39 5.44 0.46
N GLN A 51 12.44 5.97 -0.29
CA GLN A 51 11.01 5.81 -0.01
C GLN A 51 10.33 5.10 -1.21
N PRO A 52 9.31 4.28 -0.95
CA PRO A 52 8.52 3.69 -2.02
C PRO A 52 7.89 4.80 -2.86
N ARG A 53 7.89 4.62 -4.20
CA ARG A 53 7.22 5.55 -5.11
C ARG A 53 5.71 5.58 -4.86
N ASN A 54 5.14 4.40 -4.64
CA ASN A 54 3.72 4.20 -4.35
C ASN A 54 3.61 3.27 -3.13
N GLU A 55 2.80 3.67 -2.16
CA GLU A 55 2.48 2.87 -0.98
C GLU A 55 0.96 2.80 -0.87
N ILE A 56 0.40 1.59 -0.78
CA ILE A 56 -1.04 1.36 -0.73
C ILE A 56 -1.33 0.48 0.47
N LEU A 57 -2.18 0.97 1.38
CA LEU A 57 -2.68 0.19 2.50
C LEU A 57 -3.90 -0.60 2.05
N ILE A 58 -3.78 -1.93 2.05
CA ILE A 58 -4.88 -2.84 1.73
C ILE A 58 -5.70 -3.05 3.00
N LYS A 59 -6.97 -2.62 2.98
CA LYS A 59 -7.90 -2.76 4.10
C LYS A 59 -9.13 -3.58 3.68
N PRO A 60 -9.63 -4.47 4.55
CA PRO A 60 -10.93 -5.11 4.38
C PRO A 60 -12.04 -4.09 4.13
N GLN A 61 -12.96 -4.38 3.20
CA GLN A 61 -14.15 -3.56 2.96
C GLN A 61 -15.28 -3.85 3.96
N MET A 62 -15.23 -5.00 4.64
CA MET A 62 -16.21 -5.43 5.63
C MET A 62 -15.53 -6.07 6.84
N SER A 63 -16.18 -5.96 7.99
CA SER A 63 -15.75 -6.61 9.22
C SER A 63 -16.02 -8.12 9.15
N GLY A 64 -15.04 -8.92 9.54
CA GLY A 64 -15.14 -10.38 9.56
C GLY A 64 -13.89 -11.02 10.11
N ILE A 65 -13.88 -12.36 10.12
CA ILE A 65 -12.70 -13.16 10.50
C ILE A 65 -11.98 -13.57 9.21
N ILE A 66 -10.65 -13.48 9.20
CA ILE A 66 -9.85 -14.01 8.09
C ILE A 66 -9.98 -15.54 8.13
N SER A 67 -10.60 -16.13 7.10
CA SER A 67 -10.78 -17.58 6.99
C SER A 67 -9.55 -18.24 6.40
N GLU A 68 -8.96 -17.63 5.36
CA GLU A 68 -7.81 -18.16 4.62
C GLU A 68 -6.89 -17.01 4.21
N ILE A 69 -5.58 -17.25 4.22
CA ILE A 69 -4.56 -16.34 3.71
C ILE A 69 -3.90 -17.02 2.52
N TYR A 70 -3.92 -16.38 1.36
CA TYR A 70 -3.34 -16.92 0.12
C TYR A 70 -1.98 -16.33 -0.21
N LYS A 71 -1.59 -15.23 0.45
CA LYS A 71 -0.33 -14.51 0.21
C LYS A 71 0.37 -14.18 1.52
N GLU A 72 1.66 -14.51 1.58
CA GLU A 72 2.51 -14.25 2.73
C GLU A 72 3.27 -12.91 2.62
N ALA A 73 3.74 -12.41 3.76
CA ALA A 73 4.51 -11.18 3.82
C ALA A 73 5.83 -11.32 3.05
N GLY A 74 6.06 -10.41 2.10
CA GLY A 74 7.27 -10.39 1.26
C GLY A 74 7.05 -10.99 -0.13
N GLU A 75 5.91 -11.63 -0.39
CA GLU A 75 5.55 -12.05 -1.75
C GLU A 75 5.22 -10.86 -2.64
N LYS A 76 5.50 -11.00 -3.94
CA LYS A 76 5.01 -10.07 -4.96
C LYS A 76 3.55 -10.36 -5.24
N VAL A 77 2.74 -9.30 -5.28
CA VAL A 77 1.32 -9.35 -5.64
C VAL A 77 1.08 -8.52 -6.89
N VAL A 78 0.14 -8.96 -7.72
CA VAL A 78 -0.36 -8.20 -8.86
C VAL A 78 -1.79 -7.74 -8.63
N ALA A 79 -2.23 -6.75 -9.41
CA ALA A 79 -3.61 -6.27 -9.33
C ALA A 79 -4.57 -7.42 -9.70
N GLY A 80 -5.53 -7.68 -8.81
CA GLY A 80 -6.49 -8.78 -8.95
C GLY A 80 -6.15 -10.03 -8.14
N ASP A 81 -4.97 -10.12 -7.53
CA ASP A 81 -4.63 -11.23 -6.65
C ASP A 81 -5.50 -11.23 -5.39
N VAL A 82 -6.04 -12.41 -5.06
CA VAL A 82 -6.71 -12.62 -3.78
C VAL A 82 -5.65 -12.83 -2.71
N ILE A 83 -5.57 -11.91 -1.74
CA ILE A 83 -4.57 -11.95 -0.67
C ILE A 83 -5.07 -12.78 0.51
N ALA A 84 -6.33 -12.58 0.89
CA ALA A 84 -6.98 -13.28 1.98
C ALA A 84 -8.49 -13.36 1.74
N LYS A 85 -9.11 -14.42 2.27
CA LYS A 85 -10.55 -14.60 2.30
C LYS A 85 -11.07 -14.23 3.68
N ILE A 86 -12.12 -13.42 3.70
CA ILE A 86 -12.78 -12.98 4.93
C ILE A 86 -14.15 -13.63 5.00
N GLN A 87 -14.45 -14.21 6.15
CA GLN A 87 -15.76 -14.77 6.47
C GLN A 87 -16.52 -13.79 7.36
N VAL A 88 -17.71 -13.40 6.92
CA VAL A 88 -18.63 -12.58 7.71
C VAL A 88 -19.17 -13.42 8.86
N ILE A 89 -19.21 -12.84 10.07
CA ILE A 89 -19.95 -13.42 11.18
C ILE A 89 -21.37 -12.86 11.09
N PRO A 90 -22.37 -13.65 10.70
CA PRO A 90 -23.74 -13.17 10.66
C PRO A 90 -24.24 -12.89 12.08
N ASP A 91 -25.00 -11.82 12.22
CA ASP A 91 -25.82 -11.60 13.41
C ASP A 91 -26.93 -12.66 13.42
N MET A 92 -26.96 -13.49 14.47
CA MET A 92 -27.90 -14.60 14.61
C MET A 92 -29.36 -14.14 14.56
N VAL A 93 -29.68 -12.94 15.05
CA VAL A 93 -31.04 -12.39 15.01
C VAL A 93 -31.46 -12.09 13.58
N ASN A 94 -30.57 -11.44 12.82
CA ASN A 94 -30.82 -11.13 11.42
C ASN A 94 -30.85 -12.39 10.55
N LEU A 95 -29.99 -13.38 10.85
CA LEU A 95 -29.96 -14.65 10.15
C LEU A 95 -31.28 -15.41 10.33
N SER A 96 -31.73 -15.57 11.58
CA SER A 96 -33.00 -16.25 11.89
C SER A 96 -34.20 -15.53 11.27
N GLY A 97 -34.20 -14.19 11.27
CA GLY A 97 -35.23 -13.39 10.62
C GLY A 97 -35.26 -13.58 9.10
N ALA A 98 -34.09 -13.66 8.45
CA ALA A 98 -33.97 -13.90 7.01
C ALA A 98 -34.39 -15.33 6.63
N GLU A 99 -33.99 -16.34 7.41
CA GLU A 99 -34.41 -17.74 7.21
C GLU A 99 -35.94 -17.88 7.29
N SER A 100 -36.54 -17.30 8.34
CA SER A 100 -37.99 -17.29 8.51
C SER A 100 -38.73 -16.58 7.36
N ARG A 101 -38.09 -15.56 6.74
CA ARG A 101 -38.67 -14.84 5.60
C ARG A 101 -38.66 -15.70 4.34
N VAL A 102 -37.56 -16.44 4.09
CA VAL A 102 -37.47 -17.41 3.00
C VAL A 102 -38.52 -18.49 3.16
N GLU A 103 -38.67 -19.04 4.36
CA GLU A 103 -39.66 -20.08 4.63
C GLU A 103 -41.09 -19.61 4.34
N ARG A 104 -41.47 -18.40 4.81
CA ARG A 104 -42.79 -17.83 4.50
C ARG A 104 -43.00 -17.58 3.01
N ALA A 105 -41.98 -17.06 2.31
CA ALA A 105 -42.08 -16.80 0.88
C ALA A 105 -42.19 -18.11 0.08
N GLN A 106 -41.48 -19.16 0.50
CA GLN A 106 -41.56 -20.49 -0.09
C GLN A 106 -42.97 -21.07 0.06
N LEU A 107 -43.55 -21.00 1.26
CA LEU A 107 -44.93 -21.45 1.50
C LEU A 107 -45.94 -20.68 0.64
N SER A 108 -45.77 -19.36 0.47
CA SER A 108 -46.63 -18.55 -0.41
C SER A 108 -46.50 -18.98 -1.87
N ALA A 109 -45.28 -19.15 -2.36
CA ALA A 109 -44.99 -19.58 -3.73
C ALA A 109 -45.51 -20.99 -4.03
N ASP A 110 -45.40 -21.92 -3.08
CA ASP A 110 -45.94 -23.27 -3.23
C ASP A 110 -47.47 -23.28 -3.27
N GLN A 111 -48.11 -22.45 -2.44
CA GLN A 111 -49.56 -22.29 -2.46
C GLN A 111 -50.05 -21.70 -3.78
N SER A 112 -49.42 -20.61 -4.26
CA SER A 112 -49.82 -19.99 -5.52
C SER A 112 -49.47 -20.83 -6.73
N ARG A 113 -48.41 -21.64 -6.67
CA ARG A 113 -48.11 -22.69 -7.66
C ARG A 113 -49.23 -23.71 -7.76
N SER A 114 -49.70 -24.24 -6.63
CA SER A 114 -50.81 -25.22 -6.61
C SER A 114 -52.09 -24.64 -7.21
N ASN A 115 -52.39 -23.38 -6.91
CA ASN A 115 -53.52 -22.66 -7.50
C ASN A 115 -53.34 -22.46 -9.01
N TYR A 116 -52.16 -22.03 -9.45
CA TYR A 116 -51.82 -21.86 -10.86
C TYR A 116 -51.94 -23.17 -11.64
N GLU A 117 -51.42 -24.28 -11.12
CA GLU A 117 -51.49 -25.60 -11.78
C GLU A 117 -52.94 -26.10 -11.89
N ARG A 118 -53.78 -25.80 -10.89
CA ARG A 118 -55.21 -26.13 -10.90
C ARG A 118 -55.98 -25.30 -11.93
N ASP A 119 -55.77 -23.99 -11.90
CA ASP A 119 -56.52 -23.05 -12.72
C ASP A 119 -56.05 -23.08 -14.18
N ARG A 120 -54.78 -23.44 -14.42
CA ARG A 120 -54.30 -23.77 -15.76
C ARG A 120 -55.11 -24.89 -16.39
N LYS A 121 -55.37 -25.98 -15.66
CA LYS A 121 -56.19 -27.10 -16.15
C LYS A 121 -57.63 -26.67 -16.40
N LEU A 122 -58.19 -25.83 -15.53
CA LEU A 122 -59.55 -25.29 -15.71
C LEU A 122 -59.64 -24.37 -16.93
N TYR A 123 -58.62 -23.55 -17.17
CA TYR A 123 -58.54 -22.66 -18.33
C TYR A 123 -58.36 -23.45 -19.64
N GLU A 124 -57.49 -24.46 -19.65
CA GLU A 124 -57.31 -25.38 -20.79
C GLU A 124 -58.62 -26.11 -21.14
N ASN A 125 -59.45 -26.42 -20.12
CA ASN A 125 -60.79 -26.97 -20.29
C ASN A 125 -61.90 -25.92 -20.50
N GLN A 126 -61.55 -24.65 -20.69
CA GLN A 126 -62.46 -23.51 -20.89
C GLN A 126 -63.52 -23.30 -19.78
N VAL A 127 -63.21 -23.72 -18.54
CA VAL A 127 -64.10 -23.59 -17.38
C VAL A 127 -64.00 -22.20 -16.73
N ILE A 128 -62.84 -21.55 -16.80
CA ILE A 128 -62.59 -20.21 -16.26
C ILE A 128 -62.23 -19.22 -17.37
N SER A 129 -62.45 -17.93 -17.10
CA SER A 129 -62.08 -16.86 -18.04
C SER A 129 -60.56 -16.68 -18.13
N LYS A 130 -60.10 -16.08 -19.23
CA LYS A 130 -58.71 -15.68 -19.41
C LYS A 130 -58.25 -14.69 -18.33
N GLU A 131 -59.11 -13.75 -17.95
CA GLU A 131 -58.82 -12.75 -16.92
C GLU A 131 -58.55 -13.40 -15.55
N GLU A 132 -59.37 -14.39 -15.15
CA GLU A 132 -59.18 -15.11 -13.89
C GLU A 132 -57.86 -15.90 -13.91
N PHE A 133 -57.56 -16.57 -15.02
CA PHE A 133 -56.28 -17.28 -15.18
C PHE A 133 -55.07 -16.34 -15.14
N GLU A 134 -55.13 -15.19 -15.81
CA GLU A 134 -54.06 -14.19 -15.82
C GLU A 134 -53.80 -13.62 -14.42
N LYS A 135 -54.84 -13.44 -13.61
CA LYS A 135 -54.74 -13.01 -12.22
C LYS A 135 -53.97 -14.02 -11.36
N VAL A 136 -54.27 -15.31 -11.50
CA VAL A 136 -53.57 -16.37 -10.75
C VAL A 136 -52.14 -16.55 -11.25
N GLN A 137 -51.91 -16.43 -12.57
CA GLN A 137 -50.56 -16.43 -13.14
C GLN A 137 -49.72 -15.25 -12.62
N LEU A 138 -50.30 -14.05 -12.53
CA LEU A 138 -49.62 -12.89 -11.98
C LEU A 138 -49.28 -13.10 -10.50
N GLN A 139 -50.22 -13.62 -9.71
CA GLN A 139 -49.98 -13.91 -8.30
C GLN A 139 -48.83 -14.90 -8.10
N TYR A 140 -48.82 -16.01 -8.86
CA TYR A 140 -47.74 -16.98 -8.80
C TYR A 140 -46.37 -16.36 -9.15
N ARG A 141 -46.31 -15.52 -10.18
CA ARG A 141 -45.06 -14.81 -10.53
C ARG A 141 -44.61 -13.86 -9.42
N ASN A 142 -45.53 -13.13 -8.80
CA ASN A 142 -45.19 -12.23 -7.69
C ASN A 142 -44.61 -13.01 -6.48
N ASP A 143 -45.22 -14.14 -6.11
CA ASP A 143 -44.72 -14.96 -5.01
C ASP A 143 -43.36 -15.61 -5.33
N GLN A 144 -43.12 -15.98 -6.60
CA GLN A 144 -41.80 -16.45 -7.03
C GLN A 144 -40.72 -15.37 -6.90
N GLU A 145 -41.02 -14.13 -7.32
CA GLU A 145 -40.08 -13.02 -7.17
C GLU A 145 -39.85 -12.65 -5.69
N GLU A 146 -40.87 -12.76 -4.84
CA GLU A 146 -40.71 -12.56 -3.39
C GLU A 146 -39.83 -13.64 -2.76
N LEU A 147 -40.00 -14.91 -3.15
CA LEU A 147 -39.12 -16.00 -2.72
C LEU A 147 -37.67 -15.76 -3.16
N ARG A 148 -37.47 -15.31 -4.40
CA ARG A 148 -36.15 -14.93 -4.92
C ARG A 148 -35.54 -13.81 -4.10
N ALA A 149 -36.28 -12.73 -3.86
CA ALA A 149 -35.82 -11.59 -3.07
C ALA A 149 -35.48 -11.99 -1.62
N ALA A 150 -36.31 -12.83 -0.99
CA ALA A 150 -36.04 -13.34 0.34
C ALA A 150 -34.77 -14.21 0.39
N THR A 151 -34.56 -15.04 -0.62
CA THR A 151 -33.38 -15.92 -0.75
C THR A 151 -32.10 -15.10 -0.95
N ASP A 152 -32.15 -14.07 -1.79
CA ASP A 152 -31.03 -13.15 -2.01
C ASP A 152 -30.69 -12.40 -0.71
N ASN A 153 -31.70 -11.94 0.03
CA ASN A 153 -31.49 -11.32 1.34
C ASN A 153 -30.84 -12.28 2.36
N LEU A 154 -31.28 -13.55 2.41
CA LEU A 154 -30.64 -14.57 3.24
C LEU A 154 -29.16 -14.79 2.84
N SER A 155 -28.86 -14.81 1.54
CA SER A 155 -27.48 -14.95 1.06
C SER A 155 -26.60 -13.77 1.48
N LEU A 156 -27.13 -12.54 1.43
CA LEU A 156 -26.45 -11.33 1.90
C LEU A 156 -26.19 -11.38 3.40
N VAL A 157 -27.19 -11.75 4.20
CA VAL A 157 -27.02 -11.84 5.66
C VAL A 157 -26.03 -12.94 6.04
N ARG A 158 -26.05 -14.09 5.34
CA ARG A 158 -25.20 -15.25 5.65
C ARG A 158 -23.76 -15.10 5.16
N THR A 159 -23.55 -14.50 3.99
CA THR A 159 -22.24 -14.49 3.31
C THR A 159 -21.70 -13.08 3.05
N GLY A 160 -22.49 -12.04 3.28
CA GLY A 160 -22.14 -10.65 2.96
C GLY A 160 -22.19 -10.30 1.47
N ILE A 161 -22.50 -11.27 0.59
CA ILE A 161 -22.56 -11.10 -0.86
C ILE A 161 -23.91 -11.60 -1.40
N THR A 162 -24.48 -10.87 -2.37
CA THR A 162 -25.66 -11.28 -3.11
C THR A 162 -25.26 -12.00 -4.40
N LYS A 163 -25.96 -13.08 -4.75
CA LYS A 163 -25.77 -13.81 -6.03
C LYS A 163 -25.91 -12.91 -7.28
N SER A 164 -26.65 -11.81 -7.18
CA SER A 164 -26.84 -10.82 -8.25
C SER A 164 -25.63 -9.90 -8.46
N SER A 165 -24.69 -9.86 -7.51
CA SER A 165 -23.52 -8.96 -7.52
C SER A 165 -22.20 -9.71 -7.70
N ALA A 166 -22.26 -11.00 -8.02
CA ALA A 166 -21.11 -11.86 -8.31
C ALA A 166 -20.86 -11.98 -9.81
#